data_AF-A0AAN4SXB5-F1
#
_entry.id   AF-A0AAN4SXB5-F1
#
_cell.length_a   1.000
_cell.length_b   1.000
_cell.length_c   1.000
_cell.angle_alpha   90.00
_cell.angle_beta   90.00
_cell.angle_gamma   90.00
#
_symmetry.space_group_name_H-M   'P 1'
#
loop_
_entity.id
_entity.type
_entity.pdbx_description
1 polymer ?
#
loop_
_entity_poly.entity_id
_entity_poly.type
_entity_poly.pdbx_seq_one_letter_code
_entity_poly.pdbx_strand_id
1 'polypeptide(L)'
;MDVRFSGEASEQGLTTFLDAFDESSHWVLVVPLSPGLLPFKKCRVTTAELAETTLPASQVLVVENEQCLHHLPALSDTIAILGCGLDVQWLSSSVLDEKRVAYWGDMDSWGLLMLARARRCRPTLDALHMNRELFEQYVSHSAVPEPVIAKEAVPDGLLNEEADFYRYLTRLPRGRLEQEFLPVGIAEEVLLRWGKES
;
A
#
# COMPACT_ATOMS: atom_id res chain seq x y z
N MET A 1 -43.78 14.95 6.86
CA MET A 1 -44.29 13.56 6.85
C MET A 1 -43.35 12.77 5.96
N ASP A 2 -42.16 12.34 6.39
CA ASP A 2 -41.87 11.50 7.57
C ASP A 2 -42.80 10.28 7.54
N VAL A 3 -42.37 9.02 7.42
CA VAL A 3 -41.19 8.33 7.99
C VAL A 3 -40.97 7.03 7.19
N ARG A 4 -39.76 6.46 7.32
CA ARG A 4 -39.37 5.02 7.22
C ARG A 4 -38.54 4.65 6.00
N PHE A 5 -37.26 5.01 6.03
CA PHE A 5 -36.21 4.02 6.29
C PHE A 5 -35.07 4.73 7.04
N SER A 6 -35.12 4.61 8.37
CA SER A 6 -33.95 4.66 9.25
C SER A 6 -32.88 3.74 8.66
N GLY A 7 -31.69 4.23 8.33
CA GLY A 7 -30.66 4.32 9.36
C GLY A 7 -30.34 2.93 9.89
N GLU A 8 -29.77 2.07 9.05
CA GLU A 8 -28.97 0.88 9.41
C GLU A 8 -28.50 0.15 8.13
N ALA A 9 -27.76 0.87 7.27
CA ALA A 9 -26.64 0.20 6.61
C ALA A 9 -25.51 0.28 7.64
N SER A 10 -25.40 -0.72 8.51
CA SER A 10 -24.23 -0.89 9.35
C SER A 10 -22.98 -0.74 8.49
N GLU A 11 -21.95 -0.03 8.95
CA GLU A 11 -20.67 0.06 8.24
C GLU A 11 -20.11 -1.34 7.89
N GLN A 12 -20.48 -2.38 8.66
CA GLN A 12 -20.16 -3.79 8.38
C GLN A 12 -20.98 -4.39 7.22
N GLY A 13 -22.21 -3.91 7.01
CA GLY A 13 -23.07 -4.32 5.90
C GLY A 13 -22.61 -3.76 4.56
N LEU A 14 -22.06 -2.55 4.55
CA LEU A 14 -21.44 -1.96 3.35
C LEU A 14 -20.12 -2.64 2.99
N THR A 15 -19.29 -3.01 3.97
CA THR A 15 -18.05 -3.78 3.71
C THR A 15 -18.35 -5.17 3.15
N THR A 16 -19.35 -5.87 3.71
CA THR A 16 -19.76 -7.20 3.19
C THR A 16 -20.46 -7.11 1.82
N PHE A 17 -21.14 -5.99 1.51
CA PHE A 17 -21.75 -5.76 0.21
C PHE A 17 -20.71 -5.32 -0.86
N LEU A 18 -19.59 -4.73 -0.43
CA LEU A 18 -18.46 -4.36 -1.29
C LEU A 18 -17.53 -5.54 -1.61
N ASP A 19 -17.48 -6.58 -0.77
CA ASP A 19 -16.77 -7.85 -1.05
C ASP A 19 -17.39 -8.66 -2.21
N ALA A 20 -18.52 -8.21 -2.77
CA ALA A 20 -19.15 -8.80 -3.96
C ALA A 20 -18.86 -8.04 -5.26
N PHE A 21 -18.01 -7.00 -5.24
CA PHE A 21 -17.50 -6.41 -6.47
C PHE A 21 -16.44 -7.34 -7.06
N ASP A 22 -16.80 -7.96 -8.18
CA ASP A 22 -15.94 -8.60 -9.16
C ASP A 22 -14.46 -8.23 -8.95
N GLU A 23 -13.66 -9.19 -8.46
CA GLU A 23 -12.22 -9.03 -8.13
C GLU A 23 -11.40 -8.49 -9.33
N SER A 24 -12.00 -8.39 -10.53
CA SER A 24 -11.42 -7.82 -11.75
C SER A 24 -11.59 -6.30 -11.92
N SER A 25 -12.32 -5.60 -11.03
CA SER A 25 -12.74 -4.20 -11.24
C SER A 25 -12.14 -3.17 -10.27
N HIS A 26 -11.15 -3.53 -9.45
CA HIS A 26 -10.52 -2.56 -8.54
C HIS A 26 -9.70 -1.53 -9.30
N TRP A 27 -10.01 -0.24 -9.11
CA TRP A 27 -9.36 0.85 -9.82
C TRP A 27 -8.18 1.40 -9.04
N VAL A 28 -7.04 1.52 -9.71
CA VAL A 28 -5.82 2.10 -9.15
C VAL A 28 -5.33 3.27 -9.99
N LEU A 29 -4.59 4.18 -9.36
CA LEU A 29 -3.97 5.31 -10.03
C LEU A 29 -2.54 4.93 -10.47
N VAL A 30 -2.26 5.06 -11.76
CA VAL A 30 -0.94 4.82 -12.33
C VAL A 30 -0.30 6.15 -12.68
N VAL A 31 0.92 6.38 -12.18
CA VAL A 31 1.63 7.65 -12.31
C VAL A 31 3.09 7.39 -12.71
N PRO A 32 3.56 7.90 -13.86
CA PRO A 32 4.99 7.86 -14.19
C PRO A 32 5.74 8.89 -13.33
N LEU A 33 6.77 8.45 -12.61
CA LEU A 33 7.62 9.33 -11.78
C LEU A 33 8.82 9.90 -12.54
N SER A 34 9.01 9.48 -13.80
CA SER A 34 9.90 10.15 -14.75
C SER A 34 9.18 10.46 -16.07
N PRO A 35 9.54 11.58 -16.75
CA PRO A 35 8.95 11.93 -18.03
C PRO A 35 9.13 10.84 -19.10
N GLY A 36 8.14 10.67 -19.97
CA GLY A 36 8.26 9.83 -21.17
C GLY A 36 7.93 8.35 -20.99
N LEU A 37 7.71 7.86 -19.76
CA LEU A 37 7.32 6.46 -19.55
C LEU A 37 5.90 6.18 -20.05
N LEU A 38 4.96 7.08 -19.80
CA LEU A 38 3.57 6.96 -20.24
C LEU A 38 3.14 8.18 -21.04
N PRO A 39 2.17 8.05 -21.97
CA PRO A 39 1.64 9.18 -22.73
C PRO A 39 0.78 10.14 -21.88
N PHE A 40 0.51 9.79 -20.62
CA PHE A 40 -0.28 10.56 -19.68
C PHE A 40 0.51 10.87 -18.40
N LYS A 41 0.19 11.99 -17.74
CA LYS A 41 0.78 12.35 -16.44
C LYS A 41 0.26 11.48 -15.29
N LYS A 42 -0.94 10.91 -15.45
CA LYS A 42 -1.56 9.91 -14.59
C LYS A 42 -2.76 9.32 -15.31
N CYS A 43 -3.07 8.06 -15.07
CA CYS A 43 -4.29 7.41 -15.56
C CYS A 43 -4.86 6.48 -14.48
N ARG A 44 -6.15 6.16 -14.59
CA ARG A 44 -6.77 5.10 -13.81
C ARG A 44 -6.97 3.88 -14.70
N VAL A 45 -6.64 2.72 -14.17
CA VAL A 45 -6.81 1.40 -14.81
C VAL A 45 -7.27 0.42 -13.73
N THR A 46 -7.78 -0.74 -14.15
CA THR A 46 -8.10 -1.80 -13.19
C THR A 46 -6.85 -2.64 -12.87
N THR A 47 -6.86 -3.31 -11.73
CA THR A 47 -5.82 -4.30 -11.36
C THR A 47 -5.77 -5.47 -12.34
N ALA A 48 -6.90 -5.87 -12.93
CA ALA A 48 -6.95 -6.84 -14.01
C ALA A 48 -6.21 -6.36 -15.28
N GLU A 49 -6.45 -5.11 -15.70
CA GLU A 49 -5.72 -4.52 -16.83
C GLU A 49 -4.22 -4.40 -16.54
N LEU A 50 -3.84 -4.01 -15.31
CA LEU A 50 -2.43 -3.99 -14.89
C LEU A 50 -1.78 -5.36 -14.93
N ALA A 51 -2.49 -6.41 -14.51
CA ALA A 51 -1.98 -7.77 -14.52
C ALA A 51 -1.66 -8.25 -15.95
N GLU A 52 -2.25 -7.66 -16.99
CA GLU A 52 -2.01 -8.03 -18.38
C GLU A 52 -1.11 -7.02 -19.13
N THR A 53 -0.79 -5.88 -18.51
CA THR A 53 -0.10 -4.77 -19.17
C THR A 53 1.38 -4.69 -18.78
N THR A 54 2.26 -4.79 -19.77
CA THR A 54 3.69 -4.52 -19.56
C THR A 54 3.92 -3.02 -19.36
N LEU A 55 4.27 -2.61 -18.15
CA LEU A 55 4.62 -1.23 -17.84
C LEU A 55 6.03 -0.90 -18.37
N PRO A 56 6.23 0.23 -19.06
CA PRO A 56 7.52 0.64 -19.63
C PRO A 56 8.41 1.31 -18.56
N ALA A 57 8.75 0.57 -17.51
CA ALA A 57 9.62 1.00 -16.41
C ALA A 57 10.32 -0.23 -15.81
N SER A 58 11.58 -0.10 -15.36
CA SER A 58 12.26 -1.15 -14.58
C SER A 58 11.82 -1.16 -13.12
N GLN A 59 11.32 -0.04 -12.58
CA GLN A 59 10.91 0.09 -11.19
C GLN A 59 9.39 0.30 -11.08
N VAL A 60 8.76 -0.40 -10.14
CA VAL A 60 7.34 -0.24 -9.79
C VAL A 60 7.22 0.05 -8.31
N LEU A 61 6.67 1.20 -7.97
CA LEU A 61 6.39 1.60 -6.60
C LEU A 61 4.91 1.43 -6.30
N VAL A 62 4.56 0.48 -5.45
CA VAL A 62 3.19 0.26 -5.01
C VAL A 62 2.94 1.02 -3.72
N VAL A 63 1.96 1.91 -3.73
CA VAL A 63 1.57 2.72 -2.59
C VAL A 63 0.14 2.40 -2.23
N GLU A 64 -0.13 2.04 -0.99
CA GLU A 64 -1.47 1.65 -0.56
C GLU A 64 -2.47 2.80 -0.75
N ASN A 65 -2.13 4.00 -0.28
CA ASN A 65 -3.03 5.14 -0.28
C ASN A 65 -2.76 6.12 -1.44
N GLU A 66 -3.80 6.47 -2.20
CA GLU A 66 -3.71 7.44 -3.30
C GLU A 66 -3.34 8.85 -2.84
N GLN A 67 -3.72 9.21 -1.61
CA GLN A 67 -3.40 10.54 -1.07
C GLN A 67 -1.89 10.76 -1.00
N CYS A 68 -1.08 9.71 -0.83
CA CYS A 68 0.38 9.80 -0.76
C CYS A 68 1.07 10.22 -2.06
N LEU A 69 0.34 10.43 -3.16
CA LEU A 69 0.90 10.92 -4.42
C LEU A 69 1.76 12.19 -4.24
N HIS A 70 1.37 13.09 -3.34
CA HIS A 70 2.11 14.34 -3.11
C HIS A 70 3.42 14.15 -2.34
N HIS A 71 3.68 12.96 -1.78
CA HIS A 71 4.95 12.61 -1.14
C HIS A 71 5.93 11.96 -2.12
N LEU A 72 5.50 11.63 -3.34
CA LEU A 72 6.32 10.89 -4.30
C LEU A 72 7.28 11.85 -5.03
N PRO A 73 8.60 11.69 -4.85
CA PRO A 73 9.58 12.47 -5.60
C PRO A 73 9.65 11.97 -7.05
N ALA A 74 10.30 12.75 -7.91
CA ALA A 74 10.68 12.25 -9.23
C ALA A 74 11.70 11.12 -9.09
N LEU A 75 11.38 9.95 -9.64
CA LEU A 75 12.24 8.76 -9.63
C LEU A 75 12.47 8.30 -11.07
N SER A 76 13.71 8.00 -11.41
CA SER A 76 14.09 7.58 -12.75
C SER A 76 13.49 6.21 -13.06
N ASP A 77 12.93 6.06 -14.27
CA ASP A 77 12.46 4.77 -14.78
C ASP A 77 11.51 4.03 -13.82
N THR A 78 10.67 4.81 -13.12
CA THR A 78 9.73 4.33 -12.10
C THR A 78 8.29 4.70 -12.44
N ILE A 79 7.39 3.72 -12.31
CA ILE A 79 5.95 3.95 -12.30
C ILE A 79 5.41 3.66 -10.90
N ALA A 80 4.66 4.62 -10.34
CA ALA A 80 3.92 4.44 -9.11
C ALA A 80 2.50 3.94 -9.39
N ILE A 81 2.02 3.02 -8.56
CA ILE A 81 0.67 2.47 -8.59
C ILE A 81 0.08 2.70 -7.20
N LEU A 82 -0.95 3.54 -7.12
CA LEU A 82 -1.54 3.98 -5.86
C LEU A 82 -2.98 3.53 -5.71
N GLY A 83 -3.41 3.32 -4.46
CA GLY A 83 -4.79 2.98 -4.16
C GLY A 83 -5.09 1.49 -4.27
N CYS A 84 -4.09 0.62 -4.12
CA CYS A 84 -4.26 -0.83 -4.33
C CYS A 84 -5.22 -1.49 -3.32
N GLY A 85 -5.40 -0.91 -2.13
CA GLY A 85 -6.27 -1.46 -1.09
C GLY A 85 -5.96 -2.94 -0.80
N LEU A 86 -7.01 -3.75 -0.67
CA LEU A 86 -6.89 -5.19 -0.41
C LEU A 86 -6.49 -6.02 -1.64
N ASP A 87 -6.56 -5.43 -2.84
CA ASP A 87 -6.29 -6.12 -4.11
C ASP A 87 -4.83 -5.96 -4.53
N VAL A 88 -4.00 -6.83 -3.95
CA VAL A 88 -2.57 -6.95 -4.28
C VAL A 88 -2.26 -8.21 -5.08
N GLN A 89 -3.26 -9.00 -5.49
CA GLN A 89 -3.04 -10.29 -6.15
C GLN A 89 -2.42 -10.14 -7.54
N TRP A 90 -2.72 -9.03 -8.24
CA TRP A 90 -2.16 -8.67 -9.53
C TRP A 90 -0.62 -8.61 -9.53
N LEU A 91 0.01 -8.44 -8.36
CA LEU A 91 1.46 -8.51 -8.20
C LEU A 91 2.05 -9.86 -8.62
N SER A 92 1.27 -10.94 -8.63
CA SER A 92 1.71 -12.25 -9.09
C SER A 92 1.91 -12.31 -10.61
N SER A 93 1.44 -11.30 -11.36
CA SER A 93 1.53 -11.31 -12.81
C SER A 93 2.95 -11.29 -13.32
N SER A 94 3.26 -12.15 -14.31
CA SER A 94 4.55 -12.25 -14.98
C SER A 94 5.01 -10.95 -15.65
N VAL A 95 4.11 -9.98 -15.89
CA VAL A 95 4.50 -8.66 -16.42
C VAL A 95 5.48 -7.91 -15.50
N LEU A 96 5.63 -8.36 -14.25
CA LEU A 96 6.54 -7.81 -13.24
C LEU A 96 7.83 -8.64 -13.03
N ASP A 97 8.07 -9.74 -13.77
CA ASP A 97 9.17 -10.69 -13.48
C ASP A 97 10.58 -10.10 -13.52
N GLU A 98 10.78 -9.01 -14.25
CA GLU A 98 12.07 -8.32 -14.38
C GLU A 98 12.05 -6.92 -13.75
N LYS A 99 10.99 -6.60 -13.00
CA LYS A 99 10.82 -5.30 -12.38
C LYS A 99 11.25 -5.34 -10.93
N ARG A 100 11.93 -4.29 -10.48
CA ARG A 100 12.13 -4.06 -9.05
C ARG A 100 10.85 -3.46 -8.48
N VAL A 101 10.25 -4.17 -7.53
CA VAL A 101 8.97 -3.78 -6.94
C VAL A 101 9.19 -3.33 -5.49
N ALA A 102 8.70 -2.15 -5.15
CA ALA A 102 8.58 -1.69 -3.77
C ALA A 102 7.11 -1.64 -3.34
N TYR A 103 6.87 -1.86 -2.06
CA TYR A 103 5.58 -1.67 -1.41
C TYR A 103 5.71 -0.68 -0.26
N TRP A 104 4.82 0.29 -0.22
CA TRP A 104 4.67 1.25 0.87
C TRP A 104 3.19 1.28 1.29
N GLY A 105 2.92 0.85 2.52
CA GLY A 105 1.60 0.91 3.15
C GLY A 105 1.65 1.59 4.52
N ASP A 106 0.52 1.60 5.21
CA ASP A 106 0.41 2.13 6.58
C ASP A 106 1.24 1.29 7.57
N MET A 107 1.75 1.93 8.61
CA MET A 107 2.37 1.23 9.74
C MET A 107 1.31 0.86 10.77
N ASP A 108 0.54 -0.18 10.45
CA ASP A 108 -0.45 -0.81 11.32
C ASP A 108 -0.61 -2.30 11.01
N SER A 109 -1.60 -2.95 11.60
CA SER A 109 -1.81 -4.38 11.38
C SER A 109 -2.43 -4.69 10.01
N TRP A 110 -3.14 -3.75 9.38
CA TRP A 110 -3.72 -3.92 8.05
C TRP A 110 -2.70 -3.73 6.94
N GLY A 111 -1.89 -2.68 7.02
CA GLY A 111 -0.78 -2.42 6.10
C GLY A 111 0.22 -3.57 6.11
N LEU A 112 0.60 -4.09 7.29
CA LEU A 112 1.46 -5.28 7.35
C LEU A 112 0.75 -6.55 6.86
N LEU A 113 -0.56 -6.71 7.05
CA LEU A 113 -1.29 -7.82 6.40
C LEU A 113 -1.23 -7.71 4.87
N MET A 114 -1.31 -6.50 4.31
CA MET A 114 -1.20 -6.27 2.87
C MET A 114 0.22 -6.52 2.37
N LEU A 115 1.24 -6.08 3.10
CA LEU A 115 2.63 -6.40 2.82
C LEU A 115 2.85 -7.92 2.78
N ALA A 116 2.28 -8.67 3.73
CA ALA A 116 2.37 -10.13 3.74
C ALA A 116 1.78 -10.76 2.48
N ARG A 117 0.61 -10.28 2.04
CA ARG A 117 -0.04 -10.73 0.80
C ARG A 117 0.78 -10.36 -0.44
N ALA A 118 1.30 -9.15 -0.49
CA ALA A 118 2.17 -8.67 -1.56
C ALA A 118 3.44 -9.54 -1.66
N ARG A 119 4.08 -9.86 -0.52
CA ARG A 119 5.27 -10.72 -0.47
C ARG A 119 5.00 -12.14 -0.94
N ARG A 120 3.83 -12.70 -0.65
CA ARG A 120 3.43 -14.01 -1.19
C ARG A 120 3.31 -14.01 -2.72
N CYS A 121 2.95 -12.87 -3.31
CA CYS A 121 2.91 -12.67 -4.76
C CYS A 121 4.31 -12.41 -5.33
N ARG A 122 5.11 -11.58 -4.64
CA ARG A 122 6.45 -11.14 -5.03
C ARG A 122 7.41 -11.19 -3.84
N PRO A 123 8.08 -12.35 -3.59
CA PRO A 123 8.94 -12.51 -2.41
C PRO A 123 10.12 -11.54 -2.34
N THR A 124 10.59 -11.08 -3.50
CA THR A 124 11.73 -10.16 -3.64
C THR A 124 11.36 -8.68 -3.56
N LEU A 125 10.09 -8.34 -3.25
CA LEU A 125 9.70 -6.94 -3.13
C LEU A 125 10.41 -6.26 -1.94
N ASP A 126 10.65 -4.96 -2.07
CA ASP A 126 11.19 -4.11 -1.03
C ASP A 126 10.04 -3.47 -0.23
N ALA A 127 10.05 -3.59 1.11
CA ALA A 127 9.11 -2.89 1.97
C ALA A 127 9.70 -1.53 2.36
N LEU A 128 9.01 -0.43 2.02
CA LEU A 128 9.48 0.94 2.29
C LEU A 128 8.67 1.54 3.44
N HIS A 129 9.35 2.26 4.33
CA HIS A 129 8.77 2.96 5.49
C HIS A 129 8.02 2.10 6.51
N MET A 130 7.98 0.78 6.35
CA MET A 130 7.21 -0.11 7.23
C MET A 130 8.14 -0.84 8.21
N ASN A 131 8.87 -0.09 9.03
CA ASN A 131 9.76 -0.65 10.03
C ASN A 131 9.58 0.00 11.41
N ARG A 132 10.03 -0.73 12.42
CA ARG A 132 9.86 -0.36 13.82
C ARG A 132 10.63 0.91 14.17
N GLU A 133 11.85 1.05 13.66
CA GLU A 133 12.73 2.18 13.96
C GLU A 133 12.10 3.50 13.50
N LEU A 134 11.45 3.50 12.34
CA LEU A 134 10.73 4.66 11.82
C LEU A 134 9.46 4.91 12.63
N PHE A 135 8.69 3.88 12.94
CA PHE A 135 7.48 4.01 13.74
C PHE A 135 7.76 4.64 15.11
N GLU A 136 8.79 4.16 15.83
CA GLU A 136 9.15 4.65 17.15
C GLU A 136 9.57 6.13 17.15
N GLN A 137 10.11 6.65 16.04
CA GLN A 137 10.43 8.07 15.89
C GLN A 137 9.18 8.96 15.85
N TYR A 138 8.08 8.47 15.30
CA TYR A 138 6.88 9.27 15.02
C TYR A 138 5.66 8.90 15.86
N VAL A 139 5.71 7.80 16.62
CA VAL A 139 4.60 7.30 17.44
C VAL A 139 4.05 8.34 18.42
N SER A 140 4.91 9.22 18.95
CA SER A 140 4.51 10.23 19.94
C SER A 140 3.63 11.35 19.36
N HIS A 141 3.74 11.62 18.05
CA HIS A 141 3.08 12.76 17.40
C HIS A 141 1.97 12.33 16.43
N SER A 142 2.15 11.18 15.77
CA SER A 142 1.32 10.79 14.63
C SER A 142 0.57 9.48 14.83
N ALA A 143 0.95 8.65 15.81
CA ALA A 143 0.27 7.37 16.00
C ALA A 143 -1.07 7.53 16.71
N VAL A 144 -2.04 6.77 16.24
CA VAL A 144 -3.41 6.73 16.74
C VAL A 144 -3.78 5.30 17.16
N PRO A 145 -4.84 5.12 17.98
CA PRO A 145 -5.38 3.79 18.26
C PRO A 145 -5.85 3.12 16.97
N GLU A 146 -5.57 1.84 16.84
CA GLU A 146 -6.14 0.98 15.80
C GLU A 146 -7.44 0.36 16.37
N PRO A 147 -8.63 0.72 15.87
CA PRO A 147 -9.90 0.26 16.47
C PRO A 147 -10.10 -1.25 16.36
N VAL A 148 -9.62 -1.84 15.26
CA VAL A 148 -9.74 -3.26 14.95
C VAL A 148 -8.43 -3.72 14.32
N ILE A 149 -7.75 -4.63 15.01
CA ILE A 149 -6.57 -5.31 14.46
C ILE A 149 -7.00 -6.27 13.33
N ALA A 150 -6.16 -6.38 12.30
CA ALA A 150 -6.46 -7.19 11.12
C ALA A 150 -6.55 -8.68 11.45
N LYS A 151 -5.62 -9.20 12.26
CA LYS A 151 -5.57 -10.58 12.73
C LYS A 151 -4.91 -10.65 14.11
N GLU A 152 -5.32 -11.62 14.93
CA GLU A 152 -4.61 -11.90 16.20
C GLU A 152 -3.26 -12.57 15.96
N ALA A 153 -3.21 -13.50 14.99
CA ALA A 153 -2.00 -14.17 14.58
C ALA A 153 -1.23 -13.35 13.55
N VAL A 154 0.11 -13.44 13.59
CA VAL A 154 0.97 -12.80 12.60
C VAL A 154 0.66 -13.36 11.21
N PRO A 155 0.46 -12.51 10.18
CA PRO A 155 0.24 -12.96 8.82
C PRO A 155 1.40 -13.77 8.23
N ASP A 156 1.07 -14.87 7.56
CA ASP A 156 2.04 -15.64 6.76
C ASP A 156 2.57 -14.81 5.58
N GLY A 157 3.88 -14.85 5.35
CA GLY A 157 4.55 -14.15 4.24
C GLY A 157 5.38 -12.94 4.68
N LEU A 158 5.22 -12.47 5.92
CA LEU A 158 6.10 -11.47 6.52
C LEU A 158 7.49 -12.05 6.79
N LEU A 159 8.51 -11.21 6.62
CA LEU A 159 9.86 -11.48 7.10
C LEU A 159 9.89 -11.43 8.64
N ASN A 160 10.92 -11.99 9.26
CA ASN A 160 11.03 -12.05 10.73
C ASN A 160 10.92 -10.66 11.39
N GLU A 161 11.61 -9.66 10.83
CA GLU A 161 11.60 -8.28 11.35
C GLU A 161 10.20 -7.64 11.20
N GLU A 162 9.52 -7.89 10.08
CA GLU A 162 8.16 -7.39 9.82
C GLU A 162 7.12 -8.09 10.72
N ALA A 163 7.30 -9.39 10.98
CA ALA A 163 6.50 -10.18 11.91
C ALA A 163 6.67 -9.68 13.36
N ASP A 164 7.89 -9.33 13.75
CA ASP A 164 8.16 -8.71 15.05
C ASP A 164 7.56 -7.31 15.15
N PHE A 165 7.62 -6.54 14.08
CA PHE A 165 6.98 -5.24 14.00
C PHE A 165 5.45 -5.35 14.11
N TYR A 166 4.82 -6.35 13.47
CA TYR A 166 3.39 -6.65 13.61
C TYR A 166 2.99 -6.92 15.06
N ARG A 167 3.75 -7.79 15.75
CA ARG A 167 3.51 -8.11 17.17
C ARG A 167 3.71 -6.90 18.07
N TYR A 168 4.62 -6.01 17.70
CA TYR A 168 4.85 -4.77 18.43
C TYR A 168 3.65 -3.84 18.31
N LEU A 169 3.20 -3.54 17.09
CA LEU A 169 2.07 -2.64 16.82
C LEU A 169 0.77 -3.09 17.50
N THR A 170 0.41 -4.38 17.35
CA THR A 170 -0.82 -4.96 17.90
C THR A 170 -0.91 -4.97 19.42
N ARG A 171 0.21 -4.72 20.13
CA ARG A 171 0.26 -4.61 21.59
C ARG A 171 0.18 -3.17 22.09
N LEU A 172 0.33 -2.19 21.19
CA LEU A 172 0.32 -0.78 21.56
C LEU A 172 -1.11 -0.23 21.62
N PRO A 173 -1.41 0.69 22.56
CA PRO A 173 -2.69 1.40 22.56
C PRO A 173 -2.81 2.36 21.36
N ARG A 174 -1.70 2.74 20.74
CA ARG A 174 -1.60 3.56 19.53
C ARG A 174 -0.70 2.88 18.51
N GLY A 175 -1.18 1.77 17.97
CA GLY A 175 -0.46 0.89 17.05
C GLY A 175 -0.61 1.23 15.57
N ARG A 176 -1.19 2.38 15.21
CA ARG A 176 -1.38 2.79 13.81
C ARG A 176 -0.71 4.11 13.51
N LEU A 177 0.06 4.17 12.43
CA LEU A 177 0.58 5.40 11.84
C LEU A 177 0.33 5.38 10.32
N GLU A 178 -0.53 6.28 9.86
CA GLU A 178 -0.95 6.38 8.47
C GLU A 178 0.13 7.07 7.62
N GLN A 179 0.36 6.59 6.38
CA GLN A 179 1.43 7.05 5.48
C GLN A 179 1.48 8.58 5.33
N GLU A 180 0.31 9.22 5.28
CA GLU A 180 0.11 10.66 5.12
C GLU A 180 0.74 11.49 6.25
N PHE A 181 0.91 10.90 7.44
CA PHE A 181 1.48 11.57 8.60
C PHE A 181 3.01 11.41 8.71
N LEU A 182 3.65 10.69 7.80
CA LEU A 182 5.10 10.71 7.69
C LEU A 182 5.56 12.07 7.13
N PRO A 183 6.58 12.72 7.73
CA PRO A 183 7.10 13.96 7.17
C PRO A 183 7.58 13.76 5.73
N VAL A 184 7.21 14.67 4.84
CA VAL A 184 7.52 14.60 3.40
C VAL A 184 9.01 14.36 3.15
N GLY A 185 9.91 15.07 3.82
CA GLY A 185 11.36 14.90 3.62
C GLY A 185 11.88 13.50 3.98
N ILE A 186 11.25 12.82 4.92
CA ILE A 186 11.61 11.46 5.32
C ILE A 186 11.07 10.44 4.33
N ALA A 187 9.83 10.65 3.86
CA ALA A 187 9.26 9.89 2.76
C ALA A 187 10.16 9.97 1.50
N GLU A 188 10.51 11.19 1.10
CA GLU A 188 11.35 11.46 -0.05
C GLU A 188 12.75 10.83 0.07
N GLU A 189 13.40 10.90 1.25
CA GLU A 189 14.76 10.38 1.42
C GLU A 189 14.86 8.88 1.11
N VAL A 190 13.95 8.08 1.67
CA VAL A 190 13.95 6.62 1.47
C VAL A 190 13.57 6.28 0.03
N LEU A 191 12.56 6.95 -0.54
CA LEU A 191 12.14 6.74 -1.93
C LEU A 191 13.28 7.08 -2.92
N LEU A 192 13.99 8.18 -2.70
CA LEU A 192 15.15 8.59 -3.50
C LEU A 192 16.33 7.63 -3.35
N ARG A 193 16.53 7.06 -2.15
CA ARG A 193 17.57 6.04 -1.92
C ARG A 193 17.22 4.77 -2.69
N TRP A 194 16.00 4.28 -2.51
CA TRP A 194 15.49 3.11 -3.21
C TRP A 194 15.64 3.29 -4.72
N GLY A 195 15.12 4.37 -5.32
CA GLY A 195 15.18 4.56 -6.77
C GLY A 195 16.59 4.69 -7.39
N LYS A 196 17.64 4.92 -6.58
CA LYS A 196 19.05 4.97 -7.02
C LYS A 196 19.76 3.62 -6.96
N GLU A 197 19.23 2.68 -6.18
CA GLU A 197 19.77 1.33 -6.06
C GLU A 197 19.28 0.51 -7.28
N SER A 198 19.97 0.66 -8.40
CA SER A 198 19.74 -0.11 -9.64
C SER A 198 20.98 -0.89 -10.02
#